data_AF-A0A2G9UPC5-F1
#
_entry.id   AF-A0A2G9UPC5-F1
#
_cell.length_a   1.000
_cell.length_b   1.000
_cell.length_c   1.000
_cell.angle_alpha   90.00
_cell.angle_beta   90.00
_cell.angle_gamma   90.00
#
_symmetry.space_group_name_H-M   'P 1'
#
loop_
_entity.id
_entity.type
_entity.pdbx_description
1 polymer ?
#
loop_
_entity_poly.entity_id
_entity_poly.type
_entity_poly.pdbx_seq_one_letter_code
_entity_poly.pdbx_strand_id
1 'polypeptide(L)'
;MKLLLLVLLVCALVGTALSCDKFQKYMEMFCKYPGESNMCLTSNALSYKASCCASKGGCNSREFPKDKVCCFTQACLDRCYPGKGHRMGTVY
;
A
#
# COMPACT_ATOMS: atom_id res chain seq x y z
N MET A 1 -13.72 20.89 -30.07
CA MET A 1 -12.37 20.35 -29.76
C MET A 1 -11.95 20.55 -28.30
N LYS A 2 -12.01 21.77 -27.73
CA LYS A 2 -11.64 22.03 -26.31
C LYS A 2 -12.41 21.18 -25.28
N LEU A 3 -13.71 20.96 -25.49
CA LEU A 3 -14.54 20.16 -24.57
C LEU A 3 -14.14 18.67 -24.55
N LEU A 4 -13.81 18.09 -25.71
CA LEU A 4 -13.37 16.69 -25.83
C LEU A 4 -12.01 16.45 -25.14
N LEU A 5 -11.09 17.41 -25.29
CA LEU A 5 -9.78 17.39 -24.62
C LEU A 5 -9.93 17.47 -23.10
N LEU A 6 -10.82 18.33 -22.60
CA LEU A 6 -11.14 18.42 -21.16
C LEU A 6 -11.71 17.11 -20.60
N VAL A 7 -12.64 16.48 -21.31
CA VAL A 7 -13.23 15.19 -20.88
C VAL A 7 -12.19 14.07 -20.84
N LEU A 8 -11.32 13.97 -21.84
CA LEU A 8 -10.23 12.98 -21.86
C LEU A 8 -9.23 13.21 -20.72
N LEU A 9 -8.90 14.47 -20.42
CA LEU A 9 -7.99 14.82 -19.32
C LEU A 9 -8.58 14.42 -17.96
N VAL A 10 -9.87 14.68 -17.74
CA VAL A 10 -10.57 14.32 -16.50
C VAL A 10 -10.64 12.80 -16.35
N CYS A 11 -10.98 12.05 -17.40
CA CYS A 11 -11.01 10.59 -17.36
C CYS A 11 -9.63 9.98 -17.03
N ALA A 12 -8.56 10.55 -17.57
CA ALA A 12 -7.20 10.12 -17.27
C ALA A 12 -6.83 10.37 -15.79
N LEU A 13 -7.21 11.53 -15.23
CA LEU A 13 -6.96 11.88 -13.83
C LEU A 13 -7.77 11.02 -12.84
N VAL A 14 -9.03 10.72 -13.17
CA VAL A 14 -9.87 9.84 -12.34
C VAL A 14 -9.33 8.41 -12.37
N GLY A 15 -8.89 7.93 -13.54
CA GLY A 15 -8.29 6.60 -13.70
C GLY A 15 -7.01 6.41 -12.88
N THR A 16 -6.16 7.44 -12.79
CA THR A 16 -4.94 7.38 -11.96
C THR A 16 -5.24 7.47 -10.46
N ALA A 17 -6.24 8.26 -10.05
CA ALA A 17 -6.68 8.33 -8.66
C ALA A 17 -7.22 6.97 -8.16
N LEU A 18 -8.13 6.34 -8.90
CA LEU A 18 -8.67 5.01 -8.57
C LEU A 18 -7.60 3.91 -8.59
N SER A 19 -6.59 4.03 -9.46
CA SER A 19 -5.46 3.10 -9.51
C SER A 19 -4.60 3.19 -8.25
N CYS A 20 -4.51 4.37 -7.62
CA CYS A 20 -3.79 4.56 -6.36
C CYS A 20 -4.51 4.01 -5.12
N ASP A 21 -5.84 3.88 -5.13
CA ASP A 21 -6.59 3.37 -3.98
C ASP A 21 -6.24 1.91 -3.65
N LYS A 22 -5.87 1.12 -4.67
CA LYS A 22 -5.42 -0.26 -4.49
C LYS A 22 -4.17 -0.37 -3.63
N PHE A 23 -3.24 0.58 -3.74
CA PHE A 23 -2.03 0.58 -2.93
C PHE A 23 -2.37 0.69 -1.44
N GLN A 24 -3.22 1.64 -1.09
CA GLN A 24 -3.69 1.83 0.29
C GLN A 24 -4.48 0.62 0.78
N LYS A 25 -5.37 0.07 -0.05
CA LYS A 25 -6.12 -1.16 0.28
C LYS A 25 -5.20 -2.33 0.63
N TYR A 26 -4.11 -2.53 -0.12
CA TYR A 26 -3.17 -3.62 0.16
C TYR A 26 -2.27 -3.34 1.37
N MET A 27 -1.93 -2.08 1.65
CA MET A 27 -1.27 -1.74 2.89
C MET A 27 -2.13 -2.10 4.11
N GLU A 28 -3.41 -1.75 4.09
CA GLU A 28 -4.35 -2.12 5.15
C GLU A 28 -4.50 -3.64 5.28
N MET A 29 -4.58 -4.34 4.15
CA MET A 29 -4.77 -5.80 4.14
C MET A 29 -3.55 -6.59 4.58
N PHE A 30 -2.33 -6.16 4.20
CA PHE A 30 -1.12 -6.96 4.39
C PHE A 30 -0.20 -6.43 5.49
N CYS A 31 -0.26 -5.14 5.80
CA CYS A 31 0.66 -4.51 6.76
C CYS A 31 0.01 -4.20 8.12
N LYS A 32 -1.31 -4.36 8.25
CA LYS A 32 -2.01 -4.21 9.53
C LYS A 32 -1.99 -5.51 10.31
N TYR A 33 -1.48 -5.44 11.53
CA TYR A 33 -1.42 -6.59 12.42
C TYR A 33 -2.74 -6.74 13.19
N PRO A 34 -3.20 -7.98 13.46
CA PRO A 34 -4.41 -8.20 14.26
C PRO A 34 -4.32 -7.52 15.62
N GLY A 35 -5.39 -6.83 16.02
CA GLY A 35 -5.45 -6.11 17.30
C GLY A 35 -4.78 -4.73 17.29
N GLU A 36 -4.13 -4.33 16.20
CA GLU A 36 -3.49 -3.01 16.07
C GLU A 36 -4.40 -2.01 15.35
N SER A 37 -4.37 -0.76 15.81
CA SER A 37 -5.15 0.33 15.22
C SER A 37 -4.52 0.85 13.93
N ASN A 38 -3.19 0.81 13.84
CA ASN A 38 -2.40 1.35 12.73
C ASN A 38 -1.70 0.23 11.95
N MET A 39 -1.35 0.51 10.69
CA MET A 39 -0.49 -0.35 9.88
C MET A 39 0.97 -0.22 10.32
N CYS A 40 1.77 -1.28 10.14
CA CYS A 40 3.21 -1.25 10.38
C CYS A 40 3.99 -1.35 9.07
N LEU A 41 4.63 -0.24 8.71
CA LEU A 41 5.24 -0.02 7.41
C LEU A 41 6.76 0.17 7.54
N THR A 42 7.48 -0.16 6.48
CA THR A 42 8.88 0.25 6.36
C THR A 42 8.98 1.76 6.16
N SER A 43 10.14 2.34 6.46
CA SER A 43 10.38 3.78 6.29
C SER A 43 10.25 4.25 4.85
N ASN A 44 10.42 3.35 3.87
CA ASN A 44 10.36 3.67 2.45
C ASN A 44 9.08 3.16 1.75
N ALA A 45 8.07 2.75 2.53
CA ALA A 45 6.83 2.15 2.03
C ALA A 45 6.15 3.00 0.92
N LEU A 46 6.07 4.33 1.11
CA LEU A 46 5.35 5.20 0.19
C LEU A 46 6.06 5.42 -1.15
N SER A 47 7.36 5.11 -1.27
CA SER A 47 8.09 5.21 -2.55
C SER A 47 7.54 4.26 -3.61
N TYR A 48 6.90 3.16 -3.21
CA TYR A 48 6.31 2.17 -4.09
C TYR A 48 4.91 2.57 -4.60
N LYS A 49 4.31 3.64 -4.05
CA LYS A 49 2.96 4.09 -4.43
C LYS A 49 2.91 4.47 -5.90
N ALA A 50 3.87 5.29 -6.36
CA ALA A 50 3.91 5.78 -7.75
C ALA A 50 3.98 4.61 -8.75
N SER A 51 4.83 3.62 -8.48
CA SER A 51 4.94 2.41 -9.31
C SER A 51 3.64 1.60 -9.34
N CYS A 52 2.92 1.50 -8.22
CA CYS A 52 1.61 0.85 -8.19
C CYS A 52 0.56 1.64 -8.98
N CYS A 53 0.53 2.96 -8.87
CA CYS A 53 -0.45 3.80 -9.56
C CYS A 53 -0.21 3.92 -11.07
N ALA A 54 1.03 3.74 -11.51
CA ALA A 54 1.40 3.79 -12.93
C ALA A 54 0.90 2.57 -13.73
N SER A 55 0.63 1.44 -13.06
CA SER A 55 0.04 0.26 -13.69
C SER A 55 -1.41 0.53 -14.11
N LYS A 56 -1.81 0.01 -15.28
CA LYS A 56 -3.17 0.16 -15.81
C LYS A 56 -4.19 -0.48 -14.85
N GLY A 57 -4.96 0.35 -14.15
CA GLY A 57 -5.89 -0.09 -13.12
C GLY A 57 -5.24 -0.37 -11.75
N GLY A 58 -4.03 0.13 -11.51
CA GLY A 58 -3.26 -0.05 -10.28
C GLY A 58 -2.52 -1.39 -10.19
N CYS A 59 -1.61 -1.54 -9.24
CA CYS A 59 -0.99 -2.83 -8.94
C CYS A 59 -2.04 -3.85 -8.48
N ASN A 60 -1.79 -5.13 -8.75
CA ASN A 60 -2.56 -6.21 -8.15
C ASN A 60 -1.91 -6.70 -6.83
N SER A 61 -2.62 -7.55 -6.09
CA SER A 61 -2.16 -8.04 -4.78
C SER A 61 -0.89 -8.89 -4.83
N ARG A 62 -0.59 -9.48 -5.99
CA ARG A 62 0.62 -10.30 -6.24
C ARG A 62 1.82 -9.42 -6.60
N GLU A 63 1.59 -8.29 -7.25
CA GLU A 63 2.59 -7.28 -7.60
C GLU A 63 2.93 -6.35 -6.43
N PHE A 64 2.04 -6.23 -5.45
CA PHE A 64 2.28 -5.42 -4.27
C PHE A 64 3.54 -5.93 -3.53
N PRO A 65 4.59 -5.10 -3.37
CA PRO A 65 5.87 -5.54 -2.82
C PRO A 65 5.80 -5.62 -1.30
N LYS A 66 5.09 -6.64 -0.79
CA LYS A 66 4.81 -6.87 0.64
C LYS A 66 6.06 -6.72 1.49
N ASP A 67 7.15 -7.40 1.14
CA ASP A 67 8.41 -7.42 1.90
C ASP A 67 9.17 -6.09 1.90
N LYS A 68 8.79 -5.16 1.03
CA LYS A 68 9.37 -3.81 0.96
C LYS A 68 8.48 -2.76 1.61
N VAL A 69 7.17 -2.99 1.66
CA VAL A 69 6.18 -2.03 2.17
C VAL A 69 5.80 -2.32 3.62
N CYS A 70 5.53 -3.57 3.95
CA CYS A 70 5.14 -3.99 5.30
C CYS A 70 6.35 -4.38 6.15
N CYS A 71 6.25 -4.21 7.46
CA CYS A 71 7.25 -4.71 8.39
C CYS A 71 7.12 -6.22 8.60
N PHE A 72 8.09 -7.01 8.11
CA PHE A 72 8.20 -8.45 8.37
C PHE A 72 9.42 -8.88 9.17
N THR A 73 10.03 -7.96 9.92
CA THR A 73 11.17 -8.27 10.80
C THR A 73 10.85 -7.85 12.23
N GLN A 74 11.42 -8.55 13.21
CA GLN A 74 11.19 -8.25 14.62
C GLN A 74 11.56 -6.79 14.96
N ALA A 75 12.72 -6.33 14.49
CA ALA A 75 13.16 -4.95 14.68
C ALA A 75 12.19 -3.91 14.08
N CYS A 76 11.55 -4.22 12.95
CA CYS A 76 10.57 -3.32 12.32
C CYS A 76 9.27 -3.29 13.12
N LEU A 77 8.81 -4.46 13.59
CA LEU A 77 7.63 -4.58 14.44
C LEU A 77 7.82 -3.93 15.81
N ASP A 78 8.97 -4.13 16.47
CA ASP A 78 9.25 -3.55 17.78
C ASP A 78 9.20 -2.02 17.75
N ARG A 79 9.48 -1.42 16.59
CA ARG A 79 9.34 0.03 16.37
C ARG A 79 7.88 0.46 16.23
N CYS A 80 7.04 -0.32 15.56
CA CYS A 80 5.62 0.02 15.39
C CYS A 80 4.79 -0.30 16.64
N TYR A 81 5.11 -1.41 17.29
CA TYR A 81 4.31 -2.08 18.30
C TYR A 81 5.20 -2.47 19.50
N PRO A 82 5.84 -1.50 20.17
CA PRO A 82 6.77 -1.78 21.25
C PRO A 82 6.09 -2.55 22.37
N GLY A 83 6.69 -3.67 22.77
CA GLY A 83 6.19 -4.52 23.86
C GLY A 83 4.94 -5.37 23.53
N LYS A 84 4.42 -5.32 22.31
CA LYS A 84 3.23 -6.12 21.89
C LYS A 84 3.56 -7.58 21.56
N GLY A 85 4.84 -7.92 21.44
CA GLY A 85 5.30 -9.31 21.28
C GLY A 85 4.88 -9.98 19.97
N HIS A 86 4.51 -9.21 18.93
CA HIS A 86 4.28 -9.76 17.60
C HIS A 86 5.54 -10.50 17.13
N ARG A 87 5.40 -11.78 16.78
CA ARG A 87 6.49 -12.61 16.26
C ARG A 87 6.22 -12.95 14.79
N MET A 88 7.28 -12.93 14.00
CA MET A 88 7.21 -13.40 12.61
C MET A 88 7.12 -14.92 12.59
N GLY A 89 6.21 -15.45 11.77
CA GLY A 89 6.06 -16.90 11.56
C GLY A 89 5.10 -17.62 12.51
N THR A 90 4.47 -16.91 13.45
CA THR A 90 3.30 -17.46 14.15
C THR A 90 2.06 -17.19 13.31
N VAL A 91 1.49 -18.26 12.73
CA VAL A 91 0.12 -18.25 12.23
C VAL A 91 -0.77 -18.09 13.46
N TYR A 92 -1.53 -16.98 13.54
CA TYR A 92 -2.55 -16.80 14.56
C TYR A 92 -3.72 -17.74 14.31
#